data_AF-A0A3P3VWV9-F1
#
_entry.id   AF-A0A3P3VWV9-F1
#
_cell.length_a   1.000
_cell.length_b   1.000
_cell.length_c   1.000
_cell.angle_alpha   90.00
_cell.angle_beta   90.00
_cell.angle_gamma   90.00
#
_symmetry.space_group_name_H-M   'P 1'
#
loop_
_entity.id
_entity.type
_entity.pdbx_description
1 polymer ?
#
loop_
_entity_poly.entity_id
_entity_poly.type
_entity_poly.pdbx_seq_one_letter_code
_entity_poly.pdbx_strand_id
1 'polypeptide(L)'
;MSARTKARKRALDMLYAAELIDRPLSDVIAEEQMRALDEPDRESSWRYAREIVLGVDEHAIEIDEAIESASRDWTIDRMPRIDRAILRIGVWELKYNAEVPVGVVINEAVESAKQYSTDDSARFVNGVLGRIAER
;
A
#
# COMPACT_ATOMS: atom_id res chain seq x y z
N MET A 1 4.34 12.10 -12.05
CA MET A 1 4.41 10.87 -11.22
C MET A 1 5.54 10.00 -11.73
N SER A 2 6.42 9.56 -10.82
CA SER A 2 7.48 8.59 -11.14
C SER A 2 6.87 7.23 -11.51
N ALA A 3 7.66 6.32 -12.09
CA ALA A 3 7.22 4.94 -12.33
C ALA A 3 6.79 4.25 -11.02
N ARG A 4 7.49 4.50 -9.91
CA ARG A 4 7.16 3.98 -8.57
C ARG A 4 5.86 4.57 -8.02
N THR A 5 5.62 5.87 -8.20
CA THR A 5 4.35 6.50 -7.79
C THR A 5 3.16 5.90 -8.55
N LYS A 6 3.31 5.66 -9.87
CA LYS A 6 2.26 4.98 -10.67
C LYS A 6 2.04 3.54 -10.21
N ALA A 7 3.11 2.83 -9.85
CA ALA A 7 3.04 1.46 -9.33
C ALA A 7 2.34 1.40 -7.96
N ARG A 8 2.66 2.30 -7.02
CA ARG A 8 1.97 2.40 -5.72
C ARG A 8 0.48 2.66 -5.88
N LYS A 9 0.12 3.59 -6.78
CA LYS A 9 -1.29 3.83 -7.12
C LYS A 9 -1.97 2.55 -7.62
N ARG A 10 -1.32 1.81 -8.52
CA ARG A 10 -1.88 0.56 -9.05
C ARG A 10 -2.03 -0.50 -7.96
N ALA A 11 -1.04 -0.65 -7.09
CA ALA A 11 -1.14 -1.55 -5.93
C ALA A 11 -2.28 -1.13 -4.98
N LEU A 12 -2.45 0.18 -4.75
CA LEU A 12 -3.56 0.72 -3.97
C LEU A 12 -4.91 0.39 -4.59
N ASP A 13 -5.08 0.61 -5.90
CA ASP A 13 -6.30 0.28 -6.63
C ASP A 13 -6.64 -1.21 -6.50
N MET A 14 -5.62 -2.09 -6.59
CA MET A 14 -5.80 -3.55 -6.47
C MET A 14 -6.20 -3.99 -5.06
N LEU A 15 -5.49 -3.52 -4.02
CA LEU A 15 -5.79 -3.84 -2.63
C LEU A 15 -7.19 -3.34 -2.23
N TYR A 16 -7.52 -2.11 -2.65
CA TYR A 16 -8.83 -1.52 -2.40
C TYR A 16 -9.95 -2.29 -3.13
N ALA A 17 -9.74 -2.67 -4.40
CA ALA A 17 -10.73 -3.41 -5.18
C ALA A 17 -10.97 -4.82 -4.62
N ALA A 18 -9.92 -5.54 -4.22
CA ALA A 18 -10.03 -6.87 -3.60
C ALA A 18 -10.91 -6.80 -2.34
N GLU A 19 -10.65 -5.81 -1.49
CA GLU A 19 -11.43 -5.61 -0.28
C GLU A 19 -12.86 -5.15 -0.55
N LEU A 20 -13.07 -4.22 -1.48
CA LEU A 20 -14.39 -3.67 -1.83
C LEU A 20 -15.35 -4.72 -2.37
N ILE A 21 -14.84 -5.64 -3.21
CA ILE A 21 -15.64 -6.66 -3.90
C ILE A 21 -15.65 -7.98 -3.11
N ASP A 22 -14.93 -8.04 -1.98
CA ASP A 22 -14.75 -9.25 -1.16
C ASP A 22 -14.27 -10.45 -1.99
N ARG A 23 -13.23 -10.20 -2.82
CA ARG A 23 -12.60 -11.22 -3.66
C ARG A 23 -11.15 -11.44 -3.24
N PRO A 24 -10.63 -12.67 -3.38
CA PRO A 24 -9.23 -12.96 -3.14
C PRO A 24 -8.31 -12.02 -3.93
N LEU A 25 -7.28 -11.47 -3.29
CA LEU A 25 -6.31 -10.60 -3.93
C LEU A 25 -5.60 -11.30 -5.12
N SER A 26 -5.43 -12.63 -5.01
CA SER A 26 -4.91 -13.49 -6.09
C SER A 26 -5.67 -13.32 -7.41
N ASP A 27 -7.00 -13.21 -7.35
CA ASP A 27 -7.84 -13.11 -8.53
C ASP A 27 -7.67 -11.75 -9.19
N VAL A 28 -7.59 -10.68 -8.38
CA VAL A 28 -7.32 -9.31 -8.84
C VAL A 28 -5.92 -9.23 -9.47
N ILE A 29 -4.92 -9.87 -8.90
CA ILE A 29 -3.56 -9.94 -9.46
C ILE A 29 -3.58 -10.65 -10.82
N ALA A 30 -4.28 -11.78 -10.94
CA ALA A 30 -4.36 -12.53 -12.19
C ALA A 30 -5.06 -11.73 -13.29
N GLU A 31 -6.18 -11.05 -12.98
CA GLU A 31 -6.87 -10.16 -13.91
C GLU A 31 -5.98 -9.01 -14.38
N GLU A 32 -5.26 -8.35 -13.47
CA GLU A 32 -4.35 -7.25 -13.80
C GLU A 32 -3.12 -7.71 -14.60
N GLN A 33 -2.61 -8.92 -14.33
CA GLN A 33 -1.53 -9.51 -15.10
C GLN A 33 -1.91 -9.70 -16.56
N MET A 34 -3.11 -10.21 -16.83
CA MET A 34 -3.63 -10.39 -18.18
C MET A 34 -3.72 -9.04 -18.91
N ARG A 35 -4.26 -8.00 -18.24
CA ARG A 35 -4.34 -6.64 -18.81
C ARG A 35 -2.97 -6.03 -19.11
N ALA A 36 -1.97 -6.29 -18.26
CA ALA A 36 -0.64 -5.74 -18.43
C ALA A 36 0.11 -6.33 -19.65
N LEU A 37 -0.20 -7.57 -20.05
CA LEU A 37 0.37 -8.19 -21.26
C LEU A 37 -0.06 -7.49 -22.55
N ASP A 38 -1.25 -6.88 -22.55
CA ASP A 38 -1.79 -6.16 -23.71
C ASP A 38 -1.29 -4.70 -23.82
N GLU A 39 -0.57 -4.19 -22.81
CA GLU A 39 -0.11 -2.80 -22.73
C GLU A 39 1.38 -2.66 -22.32
N PRO A 40 2.33 -2.77 -23.28
CA PRO A 40 3.78 -2.79 -22.99
C PRO A 40 4.29 -1.56 -22.23
N ASP A 41 3.71 -0.38 -22.47
CA ASP A 41 4.10 0.88 -21.81
C ASP A 41 3.85 0.88 -20.30
N ARG A 42 3.07 -0.09 -19.80
CA ARG A 42 2.74 -0.25 -18.37
C ARG A 42 3.58 -1.31 -17.68
N GLU A 43 4.53 -1.94 -18.36
CA GLU A 43 5.29 -3.07 -17.81
C GLU A 43 6.08 -2.69 -16.55
N SER A 44 6.77 -1.53 -16.56
CA SER A 44 7.58 -1.09 -15.42
C SER A 44 6.75 -0.77 -14.17
N SER A 45 5.59 -0.12 -14.33
CA SER A 45 4.69 0.15 -13.21
C SER A 45 3.97 -1.10 -12.73
N TRP A 46 3.72 -2.06 -13.63
CA TRP A 46 3.16 -3.37 -13.29
C TRP A 46 4.11 -4.19 -12.42
N ARG A 47 5.41 -4.30 -12.80
CA ARG A 47 6.38 -5.11 -12.05
C ARG A 47 6.46 -4.70 -10.58
N TYR A 48 6.59 -3.39 -10.32
CA TYR A 48 6.68 -2.91 -8.93
C TYR A 48 5.33 -2.97 -8.20
N ALA A 49 4.20 -2.73 -8.89
CA ALA A 49 2.89 -2.90 -8.28
C ALA A 49 2.65 -4.36 -7.85
N ARG A 50 3.04 -5.32 -8.71
CA ARG A 50 2.96 -6.75 -8.44
C ARG A 50 3.81 -7.16 -7.23
N GLU A 51 5.02 -6.62 -7.13
CA GLU A 51 5.91 -6.85 -5.99
C GLU A 51 5.27 -6.38 -4.68
N ILE A 52 4.72 -5.16 -4.67
CA ILE A 52 4.01 -4.61 -3.50
C ILE A 52 2.85 -5.52 -3.09
N VAL A 53 1.92 -5.83 -4.01
CA VAL A 53 0.70 -6.57 -3.63
C VAL A 53 0.99 -8.00 -3.20
N LEU A 54 1.97 -8.67 -3.81
CA LEU A 54 2.36 -10.01 -3.39
C LEU A 54 3.06 -10.00 -2.04
N GLY A 55 3.95 -9.04 -1.82
CA GLY A 55 4.61 -8.92 -0.53
C GLY A 55 3.68 -8.49 0.60
N VAL A 56 2.66 -7.67 0.31
CA VAL A 56 1.58 -7.36 1.25
C VAL A 56 0.76 -8.61 1.58
N ASP A 57 0.45 -9.46 0.59
CA ASP A 57 -0.28 -10.72 0.80
C ASP A 57 0.54 -11.71 1.64
N GLU A 58 1.83 -11.87 1.30
CA GLU A 58 2.76 -12.79 1.96
C GLU A 58 3.00 -12.42 3.43
N HIS A 59 3.09 -11.13 3.73
CA HIS A 59 3.39 -10.61 5.07
C HIS A 59 2.17 -9.97 5.75
N ALA A 60 0.94 -10.29 5.33
CA ALA A 60 -0.27 -9.59 5.75
C ALA A 60 -0.42 -9.52 7.28
N ILE A 61 -0.16 -10.63 7.98
CA ILE A 61 -0.25 -10.70 9.45
C ILE A 61 0.77 -9.77 10.12
N GLU A 62 2.05 -9.85 9.74
CA GLU A 62 3.13 -9.04 10.31
C GLU A 62 2.95 -7.54 10.03
N ILE A 63 2.44 -7.22 8.83
CA ILE A 63 2.12 -5.86 8.42
C ILE A 63 0.97 -5.31 9.26
N ASP A 64 -0.12 -6.06 9.39
CA ASP A 64 -1.30 -5.63 10.14
C ASP A 64 -0.98 -5.47 11.63
N GLU A 65 -0.20 -6.39 12.23
CA GLU A 65 0.29 -6.27 13.61
C GLU A 65 1.17 -5.03 13.81
N ALA A 66 2.05 -4.73 12.85
CA ALA A 66 2.88 -3.53 12.90
C ALA A 66 2.02 -2.25 12.85
N ILE A 67 0.99 -2.24 12.02
CA ILE A 67 0.03 -1.13 11.92
C ILE A 67 -0.71 -0.97 13.25
N GLU A 68 -1.33 -2.03 13.78
CA GLU A 68 -2.11 -1.97 15.02
C GLU A 68 -1.26 -1.51 16.21
N SER A 69 -0.06 -2.08 16.37
CA SER A 69 0.88 -1.70 17.44
C SER A 69 1.35 -0.24 17.36
N ALA A 70 1.24 0.39 16.19
CA ALA A 70 1.59 1.78 15.96
C ALA A 70 0.35 2.71 15.96
N SER A 71 -0.88 2.19 15.92
CA SER A 71 -2.08 2.99 15.69
C SER A 71 -2.73 3.58 16.95
N ARG A 72 -2.28 3.21 18.16
CA ARG A 72 -2.76 3.70 19.48
C ARG A 72 -4.30 3.78 19.55
N ASP A 73 -4.93 2.70 20.02
CA ASP A 73 -6.39 2.56 20.24
C ASP A 73 -7.26 2.41 18.98
N TRP A 74 -6.64 2.24 17.81
CA TRP A 74 -7.32 1.91 16.56
C TRP A 74 -6.99 0.50 16.09
N THR A 75 -8.02 -0.34 16.00
CA THR A 75 -7.92 -1.64 15.34
C THR A 75 -7.97 -1.45 13.84
N ILE A 76 -7.31 -2.35 13.10
CA ILE A 76 -7.16 -2.16 11.65
C ILE A 76 -8.50 -2.22 10.91
N ASP A 77 -9.48 -2.96 11.43
CA ASP A 77 -10.83 -3.11 10.87
C ASP A 77 -11.65 -1.81 10.88
N ARG A 78 -11.36 -0.90 11.81
CA ARG A 78 -12.05 0.40 11.93
C ARG A 78 -11.50 1.46 10.99
N MET A 79 -10.35 1.21 10.38
CA MET A 79 -9.75 2.14 9.44
C MET A 79 -10.57 2.23 8.15
N PRO A 80 -10.65 3.41 7.51
CA PRO A 80 -11.08 3.50 6.12
C PRO A 80 -10.27 2.53 5.26
N ARG A 81 -10.94 1.79 4.35
CA ARG A 81 -10.31 0.79 3.47
C ARG A 81 -9.11 1.37 2.72
N ILE A 82 -9.24 2.60 2.23
CA ILE A 82 -8.17 3.30 1.52
C ILE A 82 -6.96 3.58 2.43
N ASP A 83 -7.18 4.01 3.67
CA ASP A 83 -6.12 4.31 4.63
C ASP A 83 -5.39 3.03 5.04
N ARG A 84 -6.14 1.94 5.29
CA ARG A 84 -5.59 0.62 5.56
C ARG A 84 -4.72 0.12 4.42
N ALA A 85 -5.18 0.24 3.17
CA ALA A 85 -4.40 -0.15 2.00
C ALA A 85 -3.12 0.70 1.85
N ILE A 86 -3.20 2.03 2.06
CA ILE A 86 -2.04 2.92 2.04
C ILE A 86 -1.01 2.52 3.11
N LEU A 87 -1.48 2.23 4.33
CA LEU A 87 -0.62 1.79 5.42
C LEU A 87 0.05 0.45 5.13
N ARG A 88 -0.69 -0.53 4.60
CA ARG A 88 -0.13 -1.85 4.22
C ARG A 88 0.99 -1.71 3.20
N ILE A 89 0.79 -0.88 2.16
CA ILE A 89 1.84 -0.59 1.16
C ILE A 89 3.05 0.06 1.84
N GLY A 90 2.83 1.11 2.64
CA GLY A 90 3.91 1.83 3.30
C GLY A 90 4.72 0.96 4.26
N VAL A 91 4.05 0.15 5.08
CA VAL A 91 4.71 -0.78 6.01
C VAL A 91 5.48 -1.86 5.27
N TRP A 92 4.92 -2.41 4.19
CA TRP A 92 5.64 -3.36 3.36
C TRP A 92 6.94 -2.76 2.81
N GLU A 93 6.87 -1.55 2.24
CA GLU A 93 8.07 -0.88 1.73
C GLU A 93 9.09 -0.61 2.84
N LEU A 94 8.66 -0.16 4.02
CA LEU A 94 9.56 0.10 5.15
C LEU A 94 10.29 -1.16 5.63
N LYS A 95 9.61 -2.31 5.64
CA LYS A 95 10.14 -3.55 6.23
C LYS A 95 10.86 -4.45 5.23
N TYR A 96 10.40 -4.49 3.99
CA TYR A 96 10.82 -5.48 3.01
C TYR A 96 11.43 -4.86 1.75
N ASN A 97 11.43 -3.53 1.60
CA ASN A 97 12.10 -2.86 0.48
C ASN A 97 13.15 -1.82 0.91
N ALA A 98 14.36 -2.31 1.17
CA ALA A 98 15.50 -1.47 1.56
C ALA A 98 15.99 -0.51 0.44
N GLU A 99 15.53 -0.66 -0.81
CA GLU A 99 15.90 0.25 -1.90
C GLU A 99 15.17 1.60 -1.85
N VAL A 100 14.09 1.70 -1.08
CA VAL A 100 13.30 2.92 -0.97
C VAL A 100 13.64 3.62 0.35
N PRO A 101 14.21 4.84 0.31
CA PRO A 101 14.51 5.56 1.54
C PRO A 101 13.25 5.79 2.38
N VAL A 102 13.37 5.63 3.70
CA VAL A 102 12.26 5.78 4.68
C VAL A 102 11.44 7.05 4.44
N GLY A 103 12.11 8.20 4.27
CA GLY A 103 11.44 9.47 4.03
C GLY A 103 10.63 9.51 2.73
N VAL A 104 11.05 8.77 1.69
CA VAL A 104 10.31 8.65 0.43
C VAL A 104 9.07 7.78 0.61
N VAL A 105 9.17 6.66 1.34
CA VAL A 105 8.02 5.80 1.65
C VAL A 105 6.94 6.58 2.39
N ILE A 106 7.31 7.26 3.47
CA ILE A 106 6.38 8.04 4.29
C ILE A 106 5.75 9.15 3.45
N ASN A 107 6.55 9.90 2.68
CA ASN A 107 6.03 10.98 1.85
C ASN A 107 5.03 10.47 0.80
N GLU A 108 5.32 9.38 0.10
CA GLU A 108 4.42 8.82 -0.91
C GLU A 108 3.10 8.30 -0.31
N ALA A 109 3.15 7.72 0.89
CA ALA A 109 1.94 7.30 1.62
C ALA A 109 1.09 8.51 2.05
N VAL A 110 1.72 9.57 2.55
CA VAL A 110 1.04 10.82 2.94
C VAL A 110 0.41 11.51 1.74
N GLU A 111 1.12 11.62 0.62
CA GLU A 111 0.57 12.20 -0.61
C GLU A 111 -0.59 11.35 -1.16
N SER A 112 -0.51 10.01 -1.05
CA SER A 112 -1.62 9.13 -1.42
C SER A 112 -2.84 9.37 -0.53
N ALA A 113 -2.67 9.53 0.78
CA ALA A 113 -3.76 9.81 1.70
C ALA A 113 -4.42 11.18 1.43
N LYS A 114 -3.63 12.22 1.13
CA LYS A 114 -4.17 13.53 0.70
C LYS A 114 -4.97 13.43 -0.59
N GLN A 115 -4.52 12.58 -1.52
CA GLN A 115 -5.14 12.48 -2.84
C GLN A 115 -6.44 11.65 -2.82
N TYR A 116 -6.50 10.59 -2.03
CA TYR A 116 -7.57 9.58 -2.10
C TYR A 116 -8.42 9.46 -0.83
N SER A 117 -8.07 10.20 0.22
CA SER A 117 -8.75 10.13 1.52
C SER A 117 -8.97 11.55 2.07
N THR A 118 -8.78 11.75 3.37
CA THR A 118 -8.99 13.05 4.05
C THR A 118 -7.69 13.69 4.53
N ASP A 119 -7.73 14.99 4.85
CA ASP A 119 -6.60 15.69 5.49
C ASP A 119 -6.22 15.08 6.84
N ASP A 120 -7.19 14.52 7.57
CA ASP A 120 -6.98 13.80 8.82
C ASP A 120 -6.26 12.47 8.59
N SER A 121 -6.61 11.76 7.51
CA SER A 121 -5.95 10.54 7.08
C SER A 121 -4.48 10.76 6.75
N ALA A 122 -4.13 11.88 6.09
CA ALA A 122 -2.74 12.22 5.81
C ALA A 122 -1.89 12.38 7.08
N ARG A 123 -2.44 13.04 8.10
CA ARG A 123 -1.77 13.19 9.41
C ARG A 123 -1.66 11.86 10.15
N PHE A 124 -2.72 11.05 10.10
CA PHE A 124 -2.76 9.72 10.70
C PHE A 124 -1.71 8.79 10.08
N VAL A 125 -1.69 8.66 8.75
CA VAL A 125 -0.73 7.84 8.00
C VAL A 125 0.71 8.24 8.30
N ASN A 126 1.01 9.55 8.30
CA ASN A 126 2.33 10.06 8.68
C ASN A 126 2.74 9.60 10.09
N GLY A 127 1.83 9.75 11.05
CA GLY A 127 2.07 9.39 12.44
C GLY A 127 2.29 7.89 12.66
N VAL A 128 1.53 7.03 11.97
CA VAL A 128 1.67 5.57 12.07
C VAL A 128 2.97 5.11 11.45
N LEU A 129 3.25 5.49 10.20
CA LEU A 129 4.47 5.06 9.50
C LEU A 129 5.74 5.62 10.16
N GLY A 130 5.70 6.86 10.66
CA GLY A 130 6.80 7.45 11.42
C GLY A 130 7.16 6.62 12.65
N ARG A 131 6.15 6.19 13.44
CA ARG A 131 6.38 5.32 14.62
C ARG A 131 6.91 3.94 14.25
N ILE A 132 6.52 3.40 13.10
CA ILE A 132 7.02 2.10 12.62
C ILE A 132 8.48 2.22 12.19
N ALA A 133 8.86 3.33 11.53
CA ALA A 133 10.21 3.56 11.05
C ALA A 133 11.24 3.86 12.15
N GLU A 134 10.80 4.27 13.34
CA GLU A 134 11.66 4.53 14.50
C GLU A 134 12.00 3.26 15.31
N ARG A 135 11.40 2.12 14.99
CA ARG A 135 11.62 0.82 15.67
C ARG A 135 12.60 -0.04 14.89
#